data_AF-A0A8J9ZZN4-F1
#
_entry.id   AF-A0A8J9ZZN4-F1
#
_cell.length_a   1.000
_cell.length_b   1.000
_cell.length_c   1.000
_cell.angle_alpha   90.00
_cell.angle_beta   90.00
_cell.angle_gamma   90.00
#
_symmetry.space_group_name_H-M   'P 1'
#
loop_
_entity.id
_entity.type
_entity.pdbx_description
1 polymer ?
#
loop_
_entity_poly.entity_id
_entity_poly.type
_entity_poly.pdbx_seq_one_letter_code
_entity_poly.pdbx_strand_id
1 'polypeptide(L)'
;MRGSFTLSASESFSYVKGGSSEKAGQLAFANGPIPEKYEAWIQDVKRNPAIIRYEITPISELIVGIPQADRKRRNVEQVLGDYLNSYHSCKCSPCQNNGQALLVGTECVCVCKAGTFGISCEQGTQIDNVEYRDVLFPHPYPRMNGHVLTSSAAVHGNWACWGPWTPCSKSDGSGQRARQRTCTNPAPQNGGQACPGQKSETETCNYIAEESRGASKGGDRRPKIAKGEL
;
A
#
# COMPACT_ATOMS: atom_id res chain seq x y z
N MET A 1 44.87 -11.15 10.40
CA MET A 1 43.53 -11.67 10.72
C MET A 1 42.64 -11.46 9.49
N ARG A 2 42.09 -12.52 8.90
CA ARG A 2 41.14 -12.39 7.77
C ARG A 2 39.75 -12.15 8.36
N GLY A 3 39.35 -10.89 8.53
CA GLY A 3 37.98 -10.56 8.91
C GLY A 3 37.04 -10.76 7.72
N SER A 4 35.91 -11.44 7.93
CA SER A 4 34.84 -11.53 6.93
C SER A 4 33.87 -10.37 7.13
N PHE A 5 33.66 -9.54 6.10
CA PHE A 5 32.72 -8.42 6.13
C PHE A 5 31.27 -8.86 6.34
N THR A 6 30.90 -10.06 5.89
CA THR A 6 29.55 -10.59 6.09
C THR A 6 29.30 -10.99 7.54
N LEU A 7 30.33 -11.52 8.22
CA LEU A 7 30.25 -11.89 9.66
C LEU A 7 30.21 -10.68 10.60
N SER A 8 30.55 -9.48 10.12
CA SER A 8 30.40 -8.25 10.90
C SER A 8 28.99 -7.63 10.84
N ALA A 9 28.06 -8.20 10.08
CA ALA A 9 26.68 -7.73 10.04
C ALA A 9 25.96 -8.06 11.36
N SER A 10 25.18 -7.11 11.89
CA SER A 10 24.38 -7.31 13.09
C SER A 10 23.12 -8.13 12.83
N GLU A 11 22.57 -8.04 11.60
CA GLU A 11 21.34 -8.71 11.19
C GLU A 11 21.40 -9.09 9.71
N SER A 12 20.55 -10.03 9.32
CA SER A 12 20.38 -10.46 7.92
C SER A 12 18.91 -10.75 7.64
N PHE A 13 18.40 -10.28 6.50
CA PHE A 13 17.04 -10.55 6.05
C PHE A 13 17.08 -11.35 4.74
N SER A 14 16.35 -12.47 4.69
CA SER A 14 16.26 -13.30 3.49
C SER A 14 15.03 -12.92 2.66
N TYR A 15 15.26 -12.48 1.43
CA TYR A 15 14.21 -12.19 0.44
C TYR A 15 14.12 -13.27 -0.66
N VAL A 16 14.62 -14.47 -0.37
CA VAL A 16 14.67 -15.57 -1.33
C VAL A 16 13.26 -15.97 -1.77
N LYS A 17 13.06 -16.13 -3.08
CA LYS A 17 11.81 -16.55 -3.71
C LYS A 17 12.05 -17.79 -4.56
N GLY A 18 11.13 -18.74 -4.49
CA GLY A 18 11.25 -20.02 -5.18
C GLY A 18 12.10 -21.02 -4.39
N GLY A 19 12.03 -22.28 -4.81
CA GLY A 19 12.45 -23.42 -4.00
C GLY A 19 11.43 -23.75 -2.91
N SER A 20 11.61 -24.92 -2.32
CA SER A 20 10.96 -25.33 -1.08
C SER A 20 11.36 -24.40 0.08
N SER A 21 10.45 -24.26 1.05
CA SER A 21 10.71 -23.46 2.26
C SER A 21 11.96 -23.92 3.00
N GLU A 22 12.27 -25.22 2.99
CA GLU A 22 13.47 -25.80 3.58
C GLU A 22 14.74 -25.29 2.88
N LYS A 23 14.85 -25.46 1.56
CA LYS A 23 16.05 -25.06 0.80
C LYS A 23 16.22 -23.54 0.75
N ALA A 24 15.13 -22.79 0.62
CA ALA A 24 15.17 -21.33 0.68
C ALA A 24 15.58 -20.84 2.07
N GLY A 25 15.06 -21.46 3.15
CA GLY A 25 15.42 -21.13 4.53
C GLY A 25 16.89 -21.38 4.85
N GLN A 26 17.49 -22.43 4.27
CA GLN A 26 18.91 -22.75 4.42
C GLN A 26 19.86 -21.67 3.88
N LEU A 27 19.38 -20.77 3.02
CA LEU A 27 20.17 -19.63 2.53
C LEU A 27 20.20 -18.43 3.50
N ALA A 28 19.42 -18.46 4.58
CA ALA A 28 19.51 -17.43 5.61
C ALA A 28 20.93 -17.41 6.21
N PHE A 29 21.47 -16.21 6.45
CA PHE A 29 22.86 -16.03 6.86
C PHE A 29 23.23 -16.79 8.15
N ALA A 30 22.28 -16.93 9.08
CA ALA A 30 22.43 -17.72 10.30
C ALA A 30 22.88 -19.18 10.04
N ASN A 31 22.61 -19.71 8.85
CA ASN A 31 22.98 -21.06 8.44
C ASN A 31 24.39 -21.15 7.82
N GLY A 32 25.10 -20.03 7.68
CA GLY A 32 26.43 -19.94 7.08
C GLY A 32 26.40 -19.96 5.54
N PRO A 33 27.18 -19.11 4.85
CA PRO A 33 27.26 -19.08 3.40
C PRO A 33 28.07 -20.27 2.89
N ILE A 34 27.37 -21.36 2.55
CA ILE A 34 27.95 -22.62 2.08
C ILE A 34 27.54 -22.80 0.61
N PRO A 35 28.48 -22.80 -0.36
CA PRO A 35 28.18 -22.91 -1.79
C PRO A 35 27.25 -24.08 -2.16
N GLU A 36 27.37 -25.21 -1.46
CA GLU A 36 26.56 -26.40 -1.67
C GLU A 36 25.07 -26.15 -1.38
N LYS A 37 24.75 -25.28 -0.41
CA LYS A 37 23.36 -24.91 -0.10
C LYS A 37 22.75 -24.07 -1.22
N TYR A 38 23.55 -23.20 -1.83
CA TYR A 38 23.12 -22.37 -2.94
C TYR A 38 22.83 -23.22 -4.19
N GLU A 39 23.71 -24.16 -4.51
CA GLU A 39 23.51 -25.08 -5.64
C GLU A 39 22.28 -25.97 -5.42
N ALA A 40 22.12 -26.52 -4.21
CA ALA A 40 20.94 -27.32 -3.86
C ALA A 40 19.64 -26.52 -4.03
N TRP A 41 19.61 -25.24 -3.61
CA TRP A 41 18.47 -24.37 -3.81
C TRP A 41 18.22 -24.06 -5.29
N ILE A 42 19.25 -23.77 -6.09
CA ILE A 42 19.10 -23.52 -7.54
C ILE A 42 18.42 -24.70 -8.24
N GLN A 43 18.85 -25.93 -7.93
CA GLN A 43 18.25 -27.12 -8.54
C GLN A 43 16.80 -27.32 -8.09
N ASP A 44 16.50 -26.95 -6.84
CA ASP A 44 15.15 -27.02 -6.29
C ASP A 44 14.21 -25.96 -6.90
N VAL A 45 14.69 -24.73 -7.14
CA VAL A 45 13.93 -23.66 -7.82
C VAL A 45 13.44 -24.09 -9.20
N LYS A 46 14.20 -24.92 -9.93
CA LYS A 46 13.77 -25.45 -11.22
C LYS A 46 12.49 -26.29 -11.12
N ARG A 47 12.29 -26.97 -9.99
CA ARG A 47 11.11 -27.81 -9.73
C ARG A 47 10.01 -27.06 -8.97
N ASN A 48 10.41 -26.05 -8.19
CA ASN A 48 9.55 -25.24 -7.34
C ASN A 48 9.74 -23.74 -7.66
N PRO A 49 9.39 -23.29 -8.89
CA PRO A 49 9.62 -21.91 -9.30
C PRO A 49 8.68 -20.93 -8.57
N ALA A 50 9.10 -19.66 -8.51
CA ALA A 50 8.25 -18.56 -8.07
C ALA A 50 8.17 -17.49 -9.16
N ILE A 51 7.01 -16.83 -9.24
CA ILE A 51 6.82 -15.69 -10.15
C ILE A 51 7.47 -14.46 -9.51
N ILE A 52 8.55 -13.96 -10.11
CA ILE A 52 9.35 -12.83 -9.58
C ILE A 52 9.17 -11.52 -10.36
N ARG A 53 8.78 -11.61 -11.64
CA ARG A 53 8.58 -10.46 -12.53
C ARG A 53 7.31 -10.69 -13.32
N TYR A 54 6.32 -9.84 -13.07
CA TYR A 54 5.01 -9.91 -13.70
C TYR A 54 4.41 -8.51 -13.74
N GLU A 55 3.54 -8.31 -14.71
CA GLU A 55 2.70 -7.12 -14.80
C GLU A 55 1.32 -7.46 -14.23
N ILE A 56 0.68 -6.48 -13.58
CA ILE A 56 -0.60 -6.67 -12.91
C ILE A 56 -1.67 -5.99 -13.76
N THR A 57 -2.75 -6.71 -14.06
CA THR A 57 -3.99 -6.14 -14.57
C THR A 57 -5.10 -6.26 -13.52
N PRO A 58 -6.11 -5.38 -13.53
CA PRO A 58 -7.25 -5.47 -12.63
C PRO A 58 -7.96 -6.81 -12.76
N ILE A 59 -8.23 -7.47 -11.63
CA ILE A 59 -8.95 -8.75 -11.61
C ILE A 59 -10.37 -8.65 -12.20
N SER A 60 -10.96 -7.45 -12.23
CA SER A 60 -12.26 -7.18 -12.83
C SER A 60 -12.28 -7.46 -14.34
N GLU A 61 -11.15 -7.36 -15.04
CA GLU A 61 -11.05 -7.65 -16.47
C GLU A 61 -11.32 -9.12 -16.80
N LEU A 62 -11.10 -10.02 -15.84
CA LEU A 62 -11.40 -11.46 -16.00
C LEU A 62 -12.90 -11.77 -15.98
N ILE A 63 -13.75 -10.80 -15.62
CA ILE A 63 -15.20 -10.98 -15.56
C ILE A 63 -15.77 -10.85 -16.97
N VAL A 64 -15.68 -11.93 -17.75
CA VAL A 64 -16.17 -12.04 -19.12
C VAL A 64 -16.95 -13.35 -19.31
N GLY A 65 -17.86 -13.39 -20.29
CA GLY A 65 -18.55 -14.64 -20.67
C GLY A 65 -19.55 -15.21 -19.65
N ILE A 66 -19.96 -14.43 -18.64
CA ILE A 66 -20.93 -14.84 -17.62
C ILE A 66 -22.22 -14.00 -17.66
N PRO A 67 -23.36 -14.49 -17.16
CA PRO A 67 -24.58 -13.69 -17.06
C PRO A 67 -24.35 -12.39 -16.28
N GLN A 68 -24.77 -11.27 -16.87
CA GLN A 68 -24.59 -9.91 -16.33
C GLN A 68 -23.12 -9.52 -16.09
N ALA A 69 -22.18 -10.01 -16.91
CA ALA A 69 -20.74 -9.73 -16.76
C ALA A 69 -20.44 -8.23 -16.59
N ASP A 70 -21.02 -7.33 -17.40
CA ASP A 70 -20.74 -5.88 -17.31
C ASP A 70 -21.25 -5.24 -16.02
N ARG A 71 -22.36 -5.74 -15.48
CA ARG A 71 -22.87 -5.27 -14.18
C ARG A 71 -21.97 -5.77 -13.06
N LYS A 72 -21.58 -7.05 -13.10
CA LYS A 72 -20.69 -7.66 -12.11
C LYS A 72 -19.31 -7.02 -12.13
N ARG A 73 -18.76 -6.74 -13.31
CA ARG A 73 -17.48 -6.05 -13.48
C ARG A 73 -17.48 -4.69 -12.79
N ARG A 74 -18.47 -3.85 -13.09
CA ARG A 74 -18.62 -2.53 -12.46
C ARG A 74 -18.79 -2.60 -10.94
N ASN A 75 -19.58 -3.56 -10.44
CA ASN A 75 -19.74 -3.75 -9.00
C ASN A 75 -18.41 -4.15 -8.33
N VAL A 76 -17.63 -5.04 -8.96
CA VAL A 76 -16.32 -5.46 -8.45
C VAL A 76 -15.32 -4.31 -8.47
N GLU A 77 -15.31 -3.50 -9.53
CA GLU A 77 -14.47 -2.29 -9.61
C GLU A 77 -14.79 -1.30 -8.48
N GLN A 78 -16.08 -1.05 -8.23
CA GLN A 78 -16.53 -0.18 -7.14
C GLN A 78 -16.09 -0.71 -5.77
N VAL A 79 -16.38 -1.97 -5.47
CA VAL A 79 -16.03 -2.58 -4.17
C VAL A 79 -14.51 -2.69 -3.99
N LEU A 80 -13.75 -2.97 -5.06
CA LEU A 80 -12.29 -2.99 -5.00
C LEU A 80 -11.74 -1.60 -4.65
N GLY A 81 -12.30 -0.54 -5.22
CA GLY A 81 -11.95 0.84 -4.85
C GLY A 81 -12.18 1.12 -3.37
N ASP A 82 -13.34 0.73 -2.83
CA ASP A 82 -13.67 0.89 -1.41
C ASP A 82 -12.75 0.06 -0.50
N TYR A 83 -12.46 -1.19 -0.90
CA TYR A 83 -11.53 -2.07 -0.19
C TYR A 83 -10.13 -1.45 -0.13
N LEU A 84 -9.57 -1.01 -1.27
CA LEU A 84 -8.25 -0.39 -1.30
C LEU A 84 -8.20 0.89 -0.46
N ASN A 85 -9.28 1.69 -0.46
CA ASN A 85 -9.37 2.89 0.37
C ASN A 85 -9.42 2.55 1.88
N SER A 86 -9.94 1.36 2.23
CA SER A 86 -10.00 0.90 3.62
C SER A 86 -8.62 0.58 4.20
N TYR A 87 -7.68 0.13 3.36
CA TYR A 87 -6.29 -0.19 3.75
C TYR A 87 -5.26 0.86 3.31
N HIS A 88 -5.71 2.03 2.84
CA HIS A 88 -4.78 3.06 2.37
C HIS A 88 -3.99 3.66 3.54
N SER A 89 -2.68 3.83 3.34
CA SER A 89 -1.75 4.43 4.32
C SER A 89 -2.04 5.89 4.68
N CYS A 90 -3.01 6.55 4.03
CA CYS A 90 -3.37 7.94 4.31
C CYS A 90 -4.00 8.09 5.70
N LYS A 91 -4.48 6.98 6.28
CA LYS A 91 -5.05 6.89 7.62
C LYS A 91 -3.97 6.88 8.70
N CYS A 92 -2.73 6.61 8.33
CA CYS A 92 -1.61 6.67 9.24
C CYS A 92 -1.12 8.11 9.40
N SER A 93 -0.62 8.40 10.60
CA SER A 93 0.19 9.60 10.83
C SER A 93 1.50 9.52 10.03
N PRO A 94 2.08 10.67 9.65
CA PRO A 94 3.30 10.68 8.86
C PRO A 94 4.49 10.29 9.74
N CYS A 95 5.42 9.54 9.16
CA CYS A 95 6.67 9.16 9.82
C CYS A 95 7.68 10.31 9.83
N GLN A 96 8.62 10.27 10.75
CA GLN A 96 9.73 11.23 10.78
C GLN A 96 10.69 10.99 9.62
N ASN A 97 11.51 12.00 9.31
CA ASN A 97 12.60 11.92 8.31
C ASN A 97 12.17 11.37 6.93
N ASN A 98 10.97 11.73 6.50
CA ASN A 98 10.36 11.26 5.26
C ASN A 98 10.23 9.72 5.16
N GLY A 99 10.09 9.04 6.30
CA GLY A 99 9.73 7.62 6.32
C GLY A 99 8.36 7.38 5.68
N GLN A 100 8.17 6.20 5.12
CA GLN A 100 6.92 5.81 4.48
C GLN A 100 6.00 5.12 5.49
N ALA A 101 4.83 5.71 5.73
CA ALA A 101 3.80 5.08 6.54
C ALA A 101 3.09 3.97 5.75
N LEU A 102 2.91 2.82 6.38
CA LEU A 102 2.19 1.66 5.84
C LEU A 102 1.16 1.17 6.87
N LEU A 103 -0.05 0.87 6.41
CA LEU A 103 -1.08 0.26 7.25
C LEU A 103 -1.02 -1.26 7.07
N VAL A 104 -0.61 -1.99 8.10
CA VAL A 104 -0.52 -3.46 8.12
C VAL A 104 -1.56 -4.00 9.07
N GLY A 105 -2.65 -4.54 8.52
CA GLY A 105 -3.82 -4.93 9.31
C GLY A 105 -4.49 -3.69 9.92
N THR A 106 -4.30 -3.48 11.22
CA THR A 106 -4.82 -2.31 11.96
C THR A 106 -3.70 -1.41 12.51
N GLU A 107 -2.45 -1.75 12.27
CA GLU A 107 -1.29 -1.03 12.81
C GLU A 107 -0.60 -0.21 11.73
N CYS A 108 -0.18 1.01 12.10
CA CYS A 108 0.64 1.85 11.25
C CYS A 108 2.13 1.59 11.54
N VAL A 109 2.86 1.18 10.52
CA VAL A 109 4.29 0.89 10.58
C VAL A 109 5.05 1.89 9.72
N CYS A 110 6.17 2.40 10.23
CA CYS A 110 7.04 3.30 9.50
C CYS A 110 8.19 2.54 8.85
N VAL A 111 8.29 2.64 7.52
CA VAL A 111 9.44 2.15 6.75
C VAL A 111 10.43 3.29 6.60
N CYS A 112 11.59 3.16 7.24
CA CYS A 112 12.59 4.21 7.32
C CYS A 112 13.43 4.33 6.06
N LYS A 113 13.84 5.57 5.75
CA LYS A 113 14.84 5.83 4.70
C LYS A 113 16.22 5.36 5.16
N ALA A 114 17.11 5.12 4.20
CA ALA A 114 18.50 4.78 4.49
C ALA A 114 19.13 5.82 5.44
N GLY A 115 19.85 5.34 6.46
CA GLY A 115 20.48 6.20 7.49
C GLY A 115 19.56 6.65 8.63
N THR A 116 18.28 6.24 8.62
CA THR A 116 17.30 6.55 9.69
C THR A 116 16.75 5.26 10.31
N PHE A 117 16.41 5.32 11.60
CA PHE A 117 15.97 4.18 12.39
C PHE A 117 15.11 4.64 13.59
N GLY A 118 14.60 3.69 14.38
CA GLY A 118 13.59 3.94 15.41
C GLY A 118 12.18 3.58 14.93
N ILE A 119 11.22 3.54 15.86
CA ILE A 119 9.86 3.06 15.58
C ILE A 119 9.11 3.98 14.61
N SER A 120 9.44 5.28 14.63
CA SER A 120 8.87 6.32 13.77
C SER A 120 9.93 6.94 12.85
N CYS A 121 11.09 6.30 12.69
CA CYS A 121 12.25 6.81 11.95
C CYS A 121 12.82 8.11 12.54
N GLU A 122 12.68 8.30 13.85
CA GLU A 122 13.04 9.53 14.57
C GLU A 122 14.55 9.68 14.82
N GLN A 123 15.30 8.59 14.71
CA GLN A 123 16.76 8.56 14.89
C GLN A 123 17.45 8.47 13.53
N GLY A 124 18.67 8.99 13.44
CA GLY A 124 19.44 8.88 12.22
C GLY A 124 20.85 9.43 12.34
N THR A 125 21.71 8.97 11.45
CA THR A 125 23.08 9.47 11.27
C THR A 125 23.10 10.36 10.04
N GLN A 126 23.75 11.52 10.12
CA GLN A 126 23.96 12.42 8.99
C GLN A 126 24.58 11.65 7.83
N ILE A 127 23.80 11.38 6.78
CA ILE A 127 24.36 11.18 5.45
C ILE A 127 24.62 12.61 4.99
N ASP A 128 25.81 13.11 5.30
CA ASP A 128 26.29 14.32 4.63
C ASP A 128 26.01 14.14 3.14
N ASN A 129 25.48 15.18 2.50
CA ASN A 129 25.60 15.34 1.06
C ASN A 129 27.10 15.43 0.73
N VAL A 130 27.81 14.31 0.83
CA VAL A 130 29.08 14.14 0.15
C VAL A 130 28.68 13.92 -1.29
N GLU A 131 28.62 15.03 -2.01
CA GLU A 131 28.84 15.03 -3.44
C GLU A 131 30.00 14.07 -3.72
N TYR A 132 29.74 13.06 -4.54
CA TYR A 132 30.68 12.01 -4.91
C TYR A 132 31.86 12.60 -5.72
N ARG A 133 32.70 13.45 -5.11
CA ARG A 133 33.88 14.03 -5.75
C ARG A 133 35.13 14.15 -4.90
N ASP A 134 35.13 13.88 -3.59
CA ASP A 134 36.37 13.94 -2.80
C ASP A 134 36.53 12.75 -1.86
N VAL A 135 36.92 11.59 -2.40
CA VAL A 135 37.47 10.48 -1.59
C VAL A 135 38.81 10.06 -2.16
N LEU A 136 39.82 10.90 -1.95
CA LEU A 136 41.22 10.50 -1.97
C LEU A 136 41.78 10.69 -0.55
N PHE A 137 41.89 9.55 0.14
CA PHE A 137 42.72 9.23 1.31
C PHE A 137 42.07 9.20 2.72
N PRO A 138 42.50 8.22 3.56
CA PRO A 138 41.75 7.75 4.72
C PRO A 138 42.21 8.45 6.00
N HIS A 139 41.30 8.70 6.95
CA HIS A 139 41.66 8.86 8.36
C HIS A 139 40.86 7.87 9.22
N PRO A 140 41.51 7.22 10.20
CA PRO A 140 40.91 6.17 11.01
C PRO A 140 40.21 6.80 12.22
N TYR A 141 38.92 6.44 12.39
CA TYR A 141 38.02 6.76 13.51
C TYR A 141 37.39 8.18 13.55
N PRO A 142 36.05 8.28 13.57
CA PRO A 142 35.36 9.44 14.13
C PRO A 142 34.66 9.13 15.46
N ARG A 143 34.72 10.13 16.34
CA ARG A 143 34.13 10.19 17.68
C ARG A 143 32.60 10.09 17.63
N MET A 144 32.03 9.27 18.51
CA MET A 144 30.59 9.31 18.83
C MET A 144 30.29 10.54 19.68
N ASN A 145 29.82 11.62 19.06
CA ASN A 145 29.00 12.64 19.70
C ASN A 145 27.88 12.96 18.71
N GLY A 146 26.81 12.16 18.77
CA GLY A 146 25.62 12.40 17.97
C GLY A 146 24.86 13.60 18.49
N HIS A 147 24.50 14.52 17.60
CA HIS A 147 23.21 15.20 17.53
C HIS A 147 23.17 16.10 16.29
N VAL A 148 21.98 16.14 15.68
CA VAL A 148 21.45 17.06 14.65
C VAL A 148 21.58 16.61 13.18
N LEU A 149 20.42 16.29 12.61
CA LEU A 149 20.17 16.03 11.18
C LEU A 149 20.22 17.34 10.40
N THR A 150 21.27 17.58 9.63
CA THR A 150 21.31 18.77 8.74
C THR A 150 21.84 18.42 7.35
N SER A 151 20.89 18.11 6.47
CA SER A 151 20.93 18.46 5.05
C SER A 151 19.48 18.69 4.60
N SER A 152 18.97 19.88 4.95
CA SER A 152 17.57 20.33 4.85
C SER A 152 16.55 19.49 5.62
N ALA A 153 15.87 20.10 6.58
CA ALA A 153 14.66 19.55 7.21
C ALA A 153 13.47 19.55 6.22
N ALA A 154 13.70 19.17 4.96
CA ALA A 154 12.71 19.12 3.92
C ALA A 154 11.71 18.00 4.23
N VAL A 155 10.46 18.37 4.43
CA VAL A 155 9.36 17.43 4.62
C VAL A 155 8.67 17.28 3.27
N HIS A 156 8.63 16.08 2.71
CA HIS A 156 7.89 15.81 1.49
C HIS A 156 6.41 15.70 1.78
N GLY A 157 5.60 16.33 0.94
CA GLY A 157 4.15 16.29 1.05
C GLY A 157 3.61 14.91 0.72
N ASN A 158 2.64 14.45 1.50
CA ASN A 158 1.80 13.30 1.17
C ASN A 158 0.32 13.62 1.31
N TRP A 159 -0.48 12.88 0.57
CA TRP A 159 -1.93 13.08 0.53
C TRP A 159 -2.58 12.65 1.83
N ALA A 160 -3.42 13.52 2.38
CA ALA A 160 -4.47 13.09 3.31
C ALA A 160 -5.44 12.14 2.59
N CYS A 161 -6.25 11.42 3.37
CA CYS A 161 -7.25 10.55 2.79
C CYS A 161 -8.20 11.34 1.89
N TRP A 162 -8.69 10.65 0.85
CA TRP A 162 -9.76 11.16 0.04
C TRP A 162 -10.98 11.50 0.93
N GLY A 163 -11.55 12.67 0.68
CA GLY A 163 -12.86 13.03 1.18
C GLY A 163 -13.95 12.12 0.59
N PRO A 164 -15.16 12.18 1.15
CA PRO A 164 -16.28 11.42 0.60
C PRO A 164 -16.57 11.84 -0.84
N TRP A 165 -17.07 10.90 -1.63
CA TRP A 165 -17.64 11.22 -2.93
C TRP A 165 -18.85 12.15 -2.76
N THR A 166 -18.98 13.13 -3.64
CA THR A 166 -20.21 13.93 -3.75
C THR A 166 -21.39 13.03 -4.15
N PRO A 167 -22.63 13.45 -3.88
CA PRO A 167 -23.79 12.84 -4.52
C PRO A 167 -23.62 12.78 -6.04
N CYS A 168 -24.25 11.79 -6.67
CA CYS A 168 -24.28 11.71 -8.12
C CYS A 168 -25.01 12.93 -8.68
N SER A 169 -24.48 13.52 -9.75
CA SER A 169 -25.04 14.74 -10.34
C SER A 169 -26.48 14.58 -10.83
N LYS A 170 -26.93 13.35 -11.10
CA LYS A 170 -28.32 13.03 -11.40
C LYS A 170 -28.93 12.14 -10.32
N SER A 171 -30.18 12.41 -9.98
CA SER A 171 -30.94 11.66 -8.98
C SER A 171 -31.27 10.23 -9.43
N ASP A 172 -31.32 9.98 -10.73
CA ASP A 172 -31.53 8.65 -11.34
C ASP A 172 -30.31 7.72 -11.24
N GLY A 173 -29.18 8.21 -10.69
CA GLY A 173 -27.95 7.46 -10.52
C GLY A 173 -27.08 7.33 -11.76
N SER A 174 -27.42 8.04 -12.84
CA SER A 174 -26.66 8.11 -14.09
C SER A 174 -26.00 9.48 -14.28
N GLY A 175 -24.78 9.66 -13.79
CA GLY A 175 -24.15 10.98 -13.79
C GLY A 175 -22.67 10.95 -13.46
N GLN A 176 -22.19 12.01 -12.82
CA GLN A 176 -20.82 12.08 -12.30
C GLN A 176 -20.83 12.39 -10.81
N ARG A 177 -19.83 11.87 -10.11
CA ARG A 177 -19.50 12.24 -8.74
C ARG A 177 -18.02 12.59 -8.67
N ALA A 178 -17.67 13.47 -7.73
CA ALA A 178 -16.31 13.91 -7.53
C ALA A 178 -15.88 13.74 -6.08
N ARG A 179 -14.58 13.64 -5.84
CA ARG A 179 -13.98 13.68 -4.51
C ARG A 179 -12.69 14.49 -4.55
N GLN A 180 -12.28 14.97 -3.38
CA GLN A 180 -11.09 15.79 -3.22
C GLN A 180 -10.23 15.30 -2.07
N ARG A 181 -8.94 15.62 -2.12
CA ARG A 181 -7.97 15.35 -1.05
C ARG A 181 -7.02 16.53 -0.90
N THR A 182 -6.40 16.64 0.26
CA THR A 182 -5.48 17.73 0.60
C THR A 182 -4.06 17.22 0.78
N CYS A 183 -3.08 18.00 0.35
CA CYS A 183 -1.66 17.70 0.50
C CYS A 183 -1.19 18.11 1.89
N THR A 184 -1.65 17.38 2.92
CA THR A 184 -1.50 17.80 4.32
C THR A 184 -1.08 16.66 5.25
N ASN A 185 -0.79 15.46 4.76
CA ASN A 185 -0.41 14.32 5.60
C ASN A 185 0.92 13.65 5.19
N PRO A 186 2.08 14.34 5.33
CA PRO A 186 2.25 15.69 5.86
C PRO A 186 2.17 16.75 4.74
N ALA A 187 2.12 18.03 5.11
CA ALA A 187 2.29 19.12 4.15
C ALA A 187 3.79 19.29 3.80
N PRO A 188 4.13 19.67 2.55
CA PRO A 188 5.52 19.90 2.19
C PRO A 188 6.10 21.10 2.94
N GLN A 189 7.33 20.99 3.45
CA GLN A 189 8.02 22.05 4.17
C GLN A 189 9.48 22.15 3.73
N ASN A 190 10.08 23.34 3.90
CA ASN A 190 11.52 23.59 3.68
C ASN A 190 12.04 23.10 2.31
N GLY A 191 11.25 23.33 1.24
CA GLY A 191 11.61 22.90 -0.11
C GLY A 191 11.36 21.42 -0.40
N GLY A 192 10.66 20.69 0.48
CA GLY A 192 10.25 19.31 0.22
C GLY A 192 9.32 19.16 -0.97
N GLN A 193 9.33 17.96 -1.56
CA GLN A 193 8.54 17.63 -2.75
C GLN A 193 7.04 17.78 -2.49
N ALA A 194 6.31 18.31 -3.47
CA ALA A 194 4.85 18.36 -3.41
C ALA A 194 4.23 16.96 -3.56
N CYS A 195 2.96 16.82 -3.12
CA CYS A 195 2.26 15.55 -3.25
C CYS A 195 2.09 15.13 -4.72
N PRO A 196 2.52 13.91 -5.10
CA PRO A 196 2.42 13.45 -6.48
C PRO A 196 0.97 13.10 -6.87
N GLY A 197 0.52 13.53 -8.04
CA GLY A 197 -0.81 13.22 -8.58
C GLY A 197 -1.85 14.32 -8.37
N GLN A 198 -3.14 13.98 -8.55
CA GLN A 198 -4.22 14.98 -8.60
C GLN A 198 -4.87 15.19 -7.22
N LYS A 199 -5.35 16.43 -6.99
CA LYS A 199 -6.10 16.84 -5.78
C LYS A 199 -7.59 16.53 -5.84
N SER A 200 -8.12 16.30 -7.04
CA SER A 200 -9.52 16.04 -7.32
C SER A 200 -9.62 14.86 -8.26
N GLU A 201 -10.69 14.08 -8.10
CA GLU A 201 -11.01 12.94 -8.95
C GLU A 201 -12.50 12.98 -9.26
N THR A 202 -12.86 12.62 -10.49
CA THR A 202 -14.25 12.56 -10.96
C THR A 202 -14.47 11.23 -11.63
N GLU A 203 -15.58 10.58 -11.33
CA GLU A 203 -15.98 9.33 -11.97
C GLU A 203 -17.47 9.32 -12.32
N THR A 204 -17.83 8.46 -13.26
CA THR A 204 -19.21 8.25 -13.66
C THR A 204 -19.93 7.36 -12.64
N CYS A 205 -21.00 7.87 -12.03
CA CYS A 205 -21.92 7.05 -11.25
C CYS A 205 -22.92 6.36 -12.17
N ASN A 206 -23.13 5.07 -11.93
CA ASN A 206 -24.14 4.22 -12.55
C ASN A 206 -24.69 3.26 -11.49
N TYR A 207 -25.31 3.79 -10.43
CA TYR A 207 -26.20 2.95 -9.62
C TYR A 207 -27.53 2.91 -10.35
N ILE A 208 -28.02 1.71 -10.66
CA ILE A 208 -29.40 1.58 -11.12
C ILE A 208 -30.23 2.05 -9.93
N ALA A 209 -30.87 3.22 -10.00
CA ALA A 209 -31.99 3.51 -9.12
C ALA A 209 -32.92 2.30 -9.26
N GLU A 210 -33.14 1.53 -8.18
CA GLU A 210 -34.04 0.38 -8.26
C GLU A 210 -35.27 0.84 -9.01
N GLU A 211 -35.43 0.29 -10.21
CA GLU A 211 -36.57 0.54 -11.06
C GLU A 211 -37.75 0.35 -10.14
N SER A 212 -38.47 1.43 -9.89
CA SER A 212 -39.62 1.48 -9.02
C SER A 212 -40.45 0.24 -9.33
N ARG A 213 -40.33 -0.80 -8.50
CA ARG A 213 -41.31 -1.88 -8.47
C ARG A 213 -42.60 -1.11 -8.29
N GLY A 214 -43.40 -1.10 -9.36
CA GLY A 214 -44.52 -0.20 -9.49
C GLY A 214 -45.26 -0.16 -8.17
N ALA A 215 -45.71 1.03 -7.79
CA ALA A 215 -46.76 1.18 -6.80
C ALA A 215 -47.96 0.37 -7.30
N SER A 216 -47.94 -0.94 -7.05
CA SER A 216 -49.09 -1.81 -7.09
C SER A 216 -49.97 -1.24 -6.00
N LYS A 217 -51.01 -0.53 -6.42
CA LYS A 217 -52.10 -0.12 -5.56
C LYS A 217 -52.47 -1.36 -4.74
N GLY A 218 -52.14 -1.32 -3.45
CA GLY A 218 -52.52 -2.35 -2.50
C GLY A 218 -54.03 -2.37 -2.42
N GLY A 219 -54.64 -3.17 -3.29
CA GLY A 219 -56.02 -3.57 -3.16
C GLY A 219 -56.15 -4.34 -1.87
N ASP A 220 -56.87 -3.73 -0.93
CA ASP A 220 -57.33 -4.32 0.31
C ASP A 220 -58.05 -5.65 -0.01
N ARG A 221 -57.35 -6.76 0.21
CA ARG A 221 -57.95 -8.09 0.30
C ARG A 221 -57.92 -8.55 1.75
N ARG A 222 -58.61 -7.81 2.63
CA ARG A 222 -59.19 -8.43 3.82
C ARG A 222 -60.26 -9.44 3.38
N PRO A 223 -60.17 -10.71 3.78
CA PRO A 223 -61.30 -11.61 3.68
C PRO A 223 -62.42 -11.08 4.59
N LYS A 224 -63.59 -10.83 4.01
CA LYS A 224 -64.81 -10.58 4.79
C LYS A 224 -65.18 -11.88 5.51
N ILE A 225 -64.97 -11.92 6.82
CA ILE A 225 -65.53 -12.97 7.68
C ILE A 225 -67.04 -12.71 7.75
N ALA A 226 -67.82 -13.65 7.21
CA ALA A 226 -69.26 -13.65 7.34
C ALA A 226 -69.65 -13.80 8.81
N LYS A 227 -70.51 -12.91 9.31
CA LYS A 227 -71.23 -13.12 10.56
C LYS A 227 -72.20 -14.27 10.34
N GLY A 228 -72.01 -15.36 11.07
CA GLY A 228 -73.04 -16.36 11.32
C GLY A 228 -73.57 -16.15 12.74
N GLU A 229 -74.84 -15.80 12.84
CA GLU A 229 -75.62 -15.84 14.07
C GLU A 229 -75.92 -17.30 14.43
N LEU A 230 -75.67 -17.65 15.69
CA LEU A 230 -76.54 -18.41 16.61
C LEU A 230 -75.96 -18.30 18.02
#